data_AF-A0A7Y7UM18-F1
#
_entry.id   AF-A0A7Y7UM18-F1
#
_cell.length_a   1.000
_cell.length_b   1.000
_cell.length_c   1.000
_cell.angle_alpha   90.00
_cell.angle_beta   90.00
_cell.angle_gamma   90.00
#
_symmetry.space_group_name_H-M   'P 1'
#
loop_
_entity.id
_entity.type
_entity.pdbx_description
1 polymer ?
#
loop_
_entity_poly.entity_id
_entity_poly.type
_entity_poly.pdbx_seq_one_letter_code
_entity_poly.pdbx_strand_id
1 'polypeptide(L)' 'MTNLTVQINQDYKEKLDLLKQIIPNMDGSQITDDGKMVEVLIETFIGFLQEQAMHEHGHDHNHGDDSCGTGGCGCSH' A
#
# COMPACT_ATOMS: atom_id res chain seq x y z
N MET A 1 -1.61 -14.86 23.07
CA MET A 1 -0.67 -14.42 22.02
C MET A 1 -0.25 -15.66 21.27
N THR A 2 -0.64 -15.77 20.00
CA THR A 2 -0.31 -16.93 19.17
C THR A 2 1.16 -16.82 18.77
N ASN A 3 2.01 -17.76 19.18
CA ASN A 3 3.41 -17.79 18.76
C ASN A 3 3.48 -18.29 17.31
N LEU A 4 3.53 -17.35 16.36
CA LEU A 4 3.71 -17.68 14.96
C LEU A 4 5.21 -17.87 14.70
N THR A 5 5.61 -19.10 14.37
CA THR A 5 7.00 -19.38 13.99
C THR A 5 7.13 -19.25 12.48
N VAL A 6 7.75 -18.16 12.03
CA VAL A 6 8.06 -17.94 10.62
C VAL A 6 9.39 -18.61 10.31
N GLN A 7 9.38 -19.69 9.53
CA GLN A 7 10.58 -20.34 9.02
C GLN A 7 10.76 -19.98 7.56
N ILE A 8 11.83 -19.26 7.25
CA ILE A 8 12.14 -18.85 5.89
C ILE A 8 13.06 -19.89 5.26
N ASN A 9 12.62 -20.47 4.16
CA ASN A 9 13.47 -21.37 3.39
C ASN A 9 14.69 -20.58 2.86
N GLN A 10 15.86 -21.22 2.89
CA GLN A 10 17.15 -20.63 2.58
C GLN A 10 17.20 -20.00 1.17
N ASP A 11 16.43 -20.55 0.22
CA ASP A 11 16.29 -20.02 -1.15
C ASP A 11 15.75 -18.58 -1.21
N TYR A 12 15.04 -18.14 -0.17
CA TYR A 12 14.44 -16.81 -0.09
C TYR A 12 15.23 -15.85 0.81
N LYS A 13 16.27 -16.34 1.49
CA LYS A 13 17.02 -15.55 2.47
C LYS A 13 17.72 -14.35 1.84
N GLU A 14 18.41 -14.56 0.72
CA GLU A 14 19.10 -13.47 0.01
C GLU A 14 18.13 -12.38 -0.48
N LYS A 15 16.95 -12.80 -0.96
CA LYS A 15 15.90 -11.87 -1.39
C LYS A 15 15.36 -11.08 -0.21
N LEU A 16 15.22 -11.72 0.94
CA LEU A 16 14.75 -11.07 2.17
C LEU A 16 15.79 -10.09 2.73
N ASP A 17 17.08 -10.45 2.72
CA ASP A 17 18.17 -9.55 3.09
C ASP A 17 18.27 -8.34 2.16
N LEU A 18 17.96 -8.50 0.88
CA LEU A 18 17.84 -7.37 -0.05
C LEU A 18 16.67 -6.46 0.34
N LEU A 19 15.50 -7.04 0.65
CA LEU A 19 14.32 -6.26 1.05
C LEU A 19 14.58 -5.46 2.33
N LYS A 20 15.28 -6.02 3.32
CA LYS A 20 15.68 -5.31 4.55
C LYS A 20 16.58 -4.10 4.32
N GLN A 21 17.34 -4.09 3.24
CA GLN A 21 18.21 -2.96 2.88
C GLN A 21 17.43 -1.84 2.19
N ILE A 22 16.35 -2.18 1.49
CA ILE A 22 15.59 -1.26 0.64
C ILE A 22 14.38 -0.69 1.39
N ILE A 23 13.72 -1.53 2.19
CA ILE A 23 12.46 -1.20 2.85
C ILE A 23 12.75 -0.89 4.32
N PRO A 24 12.66 0.37 4.73
CA PRO A 24 12.72 0.73 6.13
C PRO A 24 11.42 0.31 6.84
N ASN A 25 11.48 0.19 8.15
CA ASN A 25 10.30 -0.02 8.98
C ASN A 25 9.38 1.22 8.93
N MET A 26 8.16 1.10 9.44
CA MET A 26 7.19 2.22 9.47
C MET A 26 7.72 3.46 10.20
N ASP A 27 8.61 3.28 11.18
CA ASP A 27 9.29 4.36 11.90
C ASP A 27 10.55 4.91 11.21
N GLY A 28 10.90 4.37 10.04
CA GLY A 28 12.07 4.76 9.25
C GLY A 28 13.36 4.04 9.64
N SER A 29 13.37 3.22 10.70
CA SER A 29 14.54 2.43 11.08
C SER A 29 14.79 1.24 10.14
N GLN A 30 16.04 0.76 10.15
CA GLN A 30 16.42 -0.42 9.40
C GLN A 30 15.86 -1.70 10.05
N ILE A 31 15.29 -2.59 9.24
CA ILE A 31 14.80 -3.89 9.68
C ILE A 31 15.95 -4.89 9.68
N THR A 32 16.27 -5.48 10.83
CA THR A 32 17.31 -6.51 10.96
C THR A 32 16.75 -7.92 11.14
N ASP A 33 15.52 -8.02 11.65
CA ASP A 33 14.84 -9.28 11.94
C ASP A 33 14.00 -9.78 10.75
N ASP A 34 14.07 -11.08 10.49
CA ASP A 34 13.33 -11.73 9.39
C ASP A 34 11.82 -11.66 9.60
N GLY A 35 11.37 -11.92 10.83
CA GLY A 35 9.95 -11.91 11.19
C GLY A 35 9.34 -10.53 11.02
N LYS A 36 10.02 -9.48 11.51
CA LYS A 36 9.59 -8.09 11.33
C LYS A 36 9.48 -7.68 9.87
N MET A 37 10.42 -8.13 9.03
CA MET A 37 10.34 -7.85 7.58
C MET A 37 9.09 -8.48 6.97
N VAL A 38 8.76 -9.71 7.36
CA VAL A 38 7.55 -10.40 6.90
C VAL A 38 6.28 -9.71 7.41
N GLU A 39 6.26 -9.26 8.67
CA GLU A 39 5.14 -8.50 9.25
C GLU A 39 4.86 -7.23 8.44
N VAL A 40 5.89 -6.43 8.15
CA VAL A 40 5.76 -5.20 7.34
C VAL A 40 5.21 -5.49 5.94
N LEU A 41 5.67 -6.58 5.31
CA LEU A 41 5.15 -6.99 3.99
C LEU A 41 3.67 -7.37 4.05
N ILE A 42 3.25 -8.08 5.11
CA ILE A 42 1.85 -8.46 5.31
C ILE A 42 0.99 -7.22 5.55
N GLU A 43 1.42 -6.29 6.41
CA GLU A 43 0.69 -5.06 6.69
C GLU A 43 0.54 -4.19 5.44
N THR A 44 1.62 -4.05 4.66
CA THR A 44 1.60 -3.31 3.38
C THR A 44 0.62 -3.96 2.40
N PHE A 45 0.62 -5.29 2.31
CA PHE A 45 -0.29 -6.02 1.43
C PHE A 45 -1.75 -5.87 1.87
N ILE A 46 -2.05 -5.93 3.17
CA ILE A 46 -3.39 -5.69 3.70
C ILE A 46 -3.84 -4.26 3.39
N GLY A 47 -2.97 -3.27 3.59
CA GLY A 47 -3.25 -1.87 3.23
C GLY A 47 -3.62 -1.72 1.77
N PHE A 48 -2.82 -2.32 0.87
CA PHE A 48 -3.10 -2.34 -0.56
C PHE A 48 -4.47 -2.96 -0.90
N LEU A 49 -4.83 -4.10 -0.29
CA LEU A 49 -6.14 -4.73 -0.51
C LEU A 49 -7.30 -3.84 -0.04
N GLN A 50 -7.13 -3.15 1.09
CA GLN A 50 -8.13 -2.19 1.58
C GLN A 50 -8.29 -1.01 0.64
N GLU A 51 -7.19 -0.46 0.12
CA GLU A 51 -7.21 0.62 -0.88
C GLU A 51 -7.92 0.18 -2.16
N GLN A 52 -7.67 -1.04 -2.66
CA GLN A 52 -8.36 -1.57 -3.84
C GLN A 52 -9.87 -1.74 -3.60
N ALA A 53 -10.26 -2.29 -2.44
CA ALA A 53 -11.67 -2.43 -2.08
C ALA A 53 -12.38 -1.08 -1.96
N MET A 54 -11.68 -0.04 -1.50
CA MET A 54 -12.19 1.34 -1.47
C MET A 54 -12.22 1.99 -2.86
N HIS A 55 -11.24 1.71 -3.72
CA HIS A 55 -11.19 2.21 -5.11
C HIS A 55 -12.26 1.59 -6.01
N GLU A 56 -12.66 0.33 -5.80
CA GLU A 56 -13.83 -0.27 -6.48
C GLU A 56 -15.16 0.41 -6.08
N HIS A 57 -15.20 1.18 -4.98
CA HIS A 57 -16.33 2.05 -4.60
C HIS A 57 -16.12 3.53 -4.97
N GLY A 58 -14.97 3.91 -5.51
CA GLY A 58 -14.55 5.31 -5.67
C GLY A 58 -14.46 5.81 -7.12
N HIS A 59 -14.79 4.99 -8.12
CA HIS A 59 -14.79 5.38 -9.53
C HIS A 59 -16.21 5.64 -10.06
N ASP A 60 -17.00 6.45 -9.35
CA ASP A 60 -18.16 7.12 -9.96
C ASP A 60 -17.67 8.40 -10.66
N HIS A 61 -17.00 8.22 -11.80
CA HIS A 61 -16.96 9.28 -12.82
C HIS A 61 -18.27 9.23 -13.61
N ASN A 62 -19.41 9.48 -12.94
CA ASN A 62 -20.65 9.79 -13.63
C ASN A 62 -20.76 11.31 -13.80
N HIS A 63 -19.96 11.86 -14.73
CA HIS A 63 -20.34 13.12 -15.38
C HIS A 63 -21.36 12.79 -16.50
N GLY A 64 -22.55 12.37 -16.07
CA GLY A 64 -23.76 12.31 -16.87
C GLY A 64 -24.60 13.55 -16.56
N ASP A 65 -24.39 14.57 -17.37
CA ASP A 65 -25.31 15.63 -17.84
C ASP A 65 -26.49 16.12 -16.97
N ASP A 66 -26.65 17.44 -16.96
CA ASP A 66 -27.75 18.30 -16.45
C ASP A 66 -27.78 18.60 -14.92
N SER A 67 -27.71 19.86 -14.42
CA SER A 67 -28.05 21.13 -15.05
C SER A 67 -27.45 22.36 -14.32
N CYS A 68 -26.92 23.29 -15.11
CA CYS A 68 -26.82 24.74 -14.93
C CYS A 68 -26.44 25.33 -13.54
N GLY A 69 -25.13 25.59 -13.37
CA GLY A 69 -24.61 26.62 -12.48
C GLY A 69 -23.81 27.65 -13.29
N THR A 70 -24.49 28.64 -13.86
CA THR A 70 -23.87 29.86 -14.38
C THR A 70 -23.00 30.52 -13.31
N GLY A 71 -21.69 30.51 -13.50
CA GLY A 71 -20.72 31.15 -12.60
C GLY A 71 -19.31 31.01 -13.15
N GLY A 72 -18.93 31.93 -14.02
CA GLY A 72 -17.80 31.78 -14.94
C GLY A 72 -16.44 31.53 -14.31
N CYS A 73 -15.66 30.72 -15.00
CA CYS A 73 -14.23 30.95 -15.18
C CYS A 73 -13.87 30.50 -16.59
N GLY A 74 -14.11 31.41 -17.54
CA GLY A 74 -13.50 31.34 -18.86
C GLY A 74 -12.00 31.52 -18.71
N CYS A 75 -11.28 30.46 -19.07
CA CYS A 75 -9.89 30.53 -19.46
C CYS A 75 -9.82 31.30 -20.80
N SER A 76 -9.15 32.45 -20.78
CA SER A 76 -8.41 33.11 -21.88
C SER A 76 -8.85 32.87 -23.34
N HIS A 77 -9.72 33.73 -23.88
CA HIS A 77 -9.52 34.62 -25.06
C HIS A 77 -10.86 35.11 -25.61
#